data_AF-A0A4R6MEB1-F1
#
_entry.id   AF-A0A4R6MEB1-F1
#
_cell.length_a   1.000
_cell.length_b   1.000
_cell.length_c   1.000
_cell.angle_alpha   90.00
_cell.angle_beta   90.00
_cell.angle_gamma   90.00
#
_symmetry.space_group_name_H-M   'P 1'
#
loop_
_entity.id
_entity.type
_entity.pdbx_description
1 polymer ?
#
loop_
_entity_poly.entity_id
_entity_poly.type
_entity_poly.pdbx_seq_one_letter_code
_entity_poly.pdbx_strand_id
1 'polypeptide(L)' 'MKKEHQIILDLIASYLEQKPDQRFGQALFNLNVNEFQETIDPRNPNYNIRDIHGDNDLEIIERIKNRLNLMNS' A
#
# COMPACT_ATOMS: atom_id res chain seq x y z
N MET A 1 -13.70 -13.71 1.40
CA MET A 1 -13.37 -12.59 0.49
C MET A 1 -14.52 -11.58 0.54
N LYS A 2 -14.23 -10.30 0.78
CA LYS A 2 -15.22 -9.22 0.71
C LYS A 2 -15.08 -8.47 -0.61
N LYS A 3 -16.00 -7.54 -0.90
CA LYS A 3 -15.94 -6.69 -2.10
C LYS A 3 -14.68 -5.82 -2.10
N GLU A 4 -14.34 -5.29 -0.94
CA GLU A 4 -13.18 -4.43 -0.72
C GLU A 4 -11.88 -5.18 -1.00
N HIS A 5 -11.81 -6.47 -0.63
CA HIS A 5 -10.64 -7.30 -0.92
C HIS A 5 -10.42 -7.42 -2.44
N GLN A 6 -11.50 -7.62 -3.22
CA GLN A 6 -11.40 -7.69 -4.67
C GLN A 6 -10.94 -6.35 -5.26
N ILE A 7 -11.47 -5.22 -4.77
CA ILE A 7 -11.04 -3.89 -5.22
C ILE A 7 -9.54 -3.68 -4.97
N ILE A 8 -9.04 -4.08 -3.80
CA ILE A 8 -7.60 -3.99 -3.48
C ILE A 8 -6.78 -4.85 -4.45
N LEU A 9 -7.21 -6.09 -4.70
CA LEU A 9 -6.54 -7.01 -5.63
C LEU A 9 -6.50 -6.44 -7.06
N ASP A 10 -7.62 -5.89 -7.54
CA ASP A 10 -7.73 -5.32 -8.88
C ASP A 10 -6.82 -4.10 -9.06
N LEU A 11 -6.71 -3.24 -8.02
CA LEU A 11 -5.81 -2.09 -8.03
C LEU A 11 -4.34 -2.52 -8.06
N ILE A 12 -3.96 -3.51 -7.25
CA ILE A 12 -2.59 -4.05 -7.22
C ILE A 12 -2.24 -4.71 -8.57
N ALA A 13 -3.15 -5.51 -9.12
CA ALA A 13 -2.98 -6.16 -10.41
C ALA A 13 -2.78 -5.11 -11.53
N SER A 14 -3.67 -4.12 -11.62
CA SER A 14 -3.59 -3.05 -12.61
C SER A 14 -2.27 -2.27 -12.53
N TYR A 15 -1.75 -2.03 -11.32
CA TYR A 15 -0.45 -1.36 -11.14
C TYR A 15 0.73 -2.21 -11.62
N LEU A 16 0.71 -3.52 -11.36
CA LEU A 16 1.76 -4.46 -11.76
C LEU A 16 1.75 -4.72 -13.27
N GLU A 17 0.58 -4.76 -13.91
CA GLU A 17 0.46 -4.86 -15.36
C GLU A 17 1.16 -3.70 -16.09
N GLN A 18 1.14 -2.51 -15.50
CA GLN A 18 1.86 -1.34 -16.03
C GLN A 18 3.35 -1.33 -15.68
N LYS A 19 3.81 -2.17 -14.75
CA LYS A 19 5.18 -2.21 -14.24
C LYS A 19 5.65 -3.67 -14.08
N PRO A 20 5.83 -4.41 -15.20
CA PRO A 20 6.08 -5.84 -15.17
C PRO A 20 7.38 -6.24 -14.45
N ASP A 21 8.37 -5.34 -14.39
CA ASP A 21 9.64 -5.58 -13.71
C ASP A 21 9.55 -5.43 -12.18
N GLN A 22 8.44 -4.87 -11.68
CA GLN A 22 8.23 -4.63 -10.26
C GLN A 22 7.94 -5.95 -9.54
N ARG A 23 8.69 -6.24 -8.48
CA ARG A 23 8.37 -7.40 -7.62
C ARG A 23 7.07 -7.13 -6.86
N PHE A 24 6.24 -8.16 -6.72
CA PHE A 24 4.94 -8.07 -6.02
C PHE A 24 5.03 -7.39 -4.64
N GLY A 25 5.94 -7.83 -3.78
CA GLY A 25 6.10 -7.25 -2.45
C GLY A 25 6.48 -5.76 -2.48
N GLN A 26 7.25 -5.34 -3.48
CA GLN A 26 7.63 -3.94 -3.64
C GLN A 26 6.44 -3.10 -4.14
N ALA A 27 5.51 -3.67 -4.91
CA ALA A 27 4.26 -3.00 -5.25
C ALA A 27 3.39 -2.73 -4.02
N LEU A 28 3.35 -3.65 -3.04
CA LEU A 28 2.62 -3.44 -1.79
C LEU A 28 3.13 -2.21 -1.02
N PHE A 29 4.45 -2.00 -0.99
CA PHE A 29 5.03 -0.80 -0.39
C PHE A 29 4.82 0.46 -1.25
N ASN A 30 5.02 0.36 -2.56
CA ASN A 30 4.86 1.51 -3.45
C ASN A 30 3.44 2.08 -3.45
N LEU A 31 2.44 1.20 -3.27
CA LEU A 31 1.02 1.53 -3.19
C LEU A 31 0.54 1.83 -1.77
N ASN A 32 1.43 1.84 -0.78
CA ASN A 32 1.11 2.03 0.64
C ASN A 32 0.05 1.04 1.17
N VAL A 33 0.07 -0.20 0.67
CA VAL A 33 -0.68 -1.32 1.27
C VAL A 33 -0.01 -1.75 2.56
N ASN A 34 1.32 -1.88 2.50
CA ASN A 34 2.19 -1.97 3.65
C ASN A 34 3.06 -0.71 3.69
N GLU A 35 3.50 -0.32 4.88
CA GLU A 35 4.29 0.90 5.08
C GLU A 35 5.26 0.70 6.24
N PHE A 36 6.37 1.43 6.22
CA PHE A 36 7.21 1.57 7.40
C PHE A 36 6.49 2.47 8.40
N GLN A 37 6.68 2.19 9.68
CA GLN A 37 6.16 3.05 10.74
C GLN A 37 6.76 4.46 10.61
N GLU A 38 5.94 5.49 10.75
CA GLU A 38 6.42 6.86 10.76
C GLU A 38 7.38 7.09 11.92
N THR A 39 8.48 7.77 11.64
CA THR A 39 9.58 8.01 12.57
C THR A 39 9.38 9.33 13.29
N ILE A 40 8.20 9.49 13.90
CA ILE A 40 7.86 10.63 14.75
C ILE A 40 8.56 10.54 16.11
N ASP A 41 8.90 9.33 16.56
CA ASP A 41 9.75 9.08 17.73
C ASP A 41 11.14 8.59 17.27
N PRO A 42 12.23 9.35 17.52
CA PRO A 42 13.59 8.97 17.11
C PRO A 42 14.11 7.70 17.81
N ARG A 43 13.40 7.18 18.82
CA ARG A 43 13.71 5.89 19.47
C ARG A 43 13.18 4.69 18.69
N ASN A 44 12.33 4.93 17.70
CA ASN A 44 11.72 3.86 16.91
C ASN A 44 12.53 3.68 15.61
N PRO A 45 13.19 2.53 15.41
CA PRO A 45 14.05 2.35 14.24
C PRO A 45 13.22 2.44 12.94
N ASN A 46 13.75 3.15 11.95
CA ASN A 46 13.13 3.44 10.64
C ASN A 46 12.75 2.21 9.79
N TYR A 47 12.94 1.00 10.32
CA TYR A 47 12.80 -0.26 9.60
C TYR A 47 11.66 -1.13 10.13
N ASN A 48 10.90 -0.64 11.12
CA ASN A 48 9.72 -1.34 11.60
C ASN A 48 8.58 -1.21 10.59
N ILE A 49 7.93 -2.32 10.27
CA ILE A 49 6.70 -2.32 9.49
C ILE A 49 5.58 -1.80 10.39
N ARG A 50 4.77 -0.87 9.88
CA ARG A 50 3.58 -0.38 10.57
C ARG A 50 2.65 -1.55 10.89
N ASP A 51 2.13 -1.59 12.11
CA ASP A 51 1.04 -2.50 12.42
C ASP A 51 -0.23 -2.05 11.67
N ILE A 52 -0.74 -2.94 10.83
CA ILE A 52 -1.94 -2.73 10.01
C ILE A 52 -3.11 -3.61 10.47
N HIS A 53 -2.99 -4.31 11.61
CA HIS A 53 -4.05 -5.21 12.09
C HIS A 53 -5.40 -4.51 12.28
N GLY A 54 -5.38 -3.21 12.62
CA GLY A 54 -6.57 -2.38 12.77
C GLY A 54 -6.99 -1.59 11.52
N ASP A 55 -6.21 -1.64 10.43
CA ASP A 55 -6.50 -0.85 9.23
C ASP A 55 -7.75 -1.42 8.54
N ASN A 56 -8.69 -0.55 8.19
CA ASN A 56 -9.90 -0.96 7.46
C ASN A 56 -9.58 -1.13 5.96
N ASP A 57 -10.18 -2.14 5.31
CA ASP A 57 -10.09 -2.36 3.87
C ASP A 57 -10.43 -1.09 3.06
N LEU A 58 -11.40 -0.28 3.51
CA LEU A 58 -11.74 1.00 2.87
C LEU A 58 -10.61 2.03 2.95
N GLU A 59 -9.90 2.10 4.08
CA GLU A 59 -8.76 3.00 4.26
C GLU A 59 -7.56 2.57 3.41
N ILE A 60 -7.35 1.26 3.27
CA ILE A 60 -6.37 0.70 2.33
C ILE A 60 -6.69 1.14 0.90
N ILE A 61 -7.96 1.01 0.46
CA ILE A 61 -8.40 1.42 -0.88
C ILE A 61 -8.11 2.91 -1.13
N GLU A 62 -8.46 3.78 -0.19
CA GLU A 62 -8.25 5.22 -0.34
C GLU A 62 -6.76 5.57 -0.35
N ARG A 63 -5.92 4.92 0.46
CA ARG A 63 -4.45 5.09 0.38
C ARG A 63 -3.90 4.72 -0.99
N ILE A 64 -4.27 3.57 -1.54
CA ILE A 64 -3.83 3.13 -2.86
C ILE A 64 -4.23 4.16 -3.93
N LYS A 65 -5.50 4.60 -3.94
CA LYS A 65 -5.98 5.60 -4.91
C LYS A 65 -5.25 6.94 -4.78
N ASN A 66 -5.08 7.45 -3.57
CA ASN A 66 -4.33 8.69 -3.33
C ASN A 66 -2.90 8.57 -3.83
N ARG A 67 -2.27 7.42 -3.59
CA ARG A 67 -0.90 7.15 -4.04
C ARG A 67 -0.79 7.08 -5.56
N LEU A 68 -1.74 6.45 -6.24
CA LEU A 68 -1.81 6.42 -7.70
C LEU A 68 -2.01 7.82 -8.29
N ASN A 69 -2.89 8.64 -7.71
CA ASN A 69 -3.11 10.02 -8.15
C ASN A 69 -1.83 10.86 -8.05
N LEU A 70 -1.07 10.71 -6.95
CA LEU A 70 0.22 11.39 -6.77
C LEU A 70 1.29 10.94 -7.77
N MET A 71 1.27 9.67 -8.20
CA MET A 71 2.22 9.17 -9.21
C MET A 71 1.92 9.66 -10.63
N ASN A 72 0.66 9.96 -10.91
CA ASN A 72 0.18 10.38 -12.23
C ASN A 72 0.10 11.92 -12.39
N SER A 73 0.41 12.67 -11.32
CA SER A 73 0.50 14.13 -11.31
C SER A 73 1.91 14.59 -11.70
#